data_AF-A0A8S2R1X4-F1
#
_entry.id   AF-A0A8S2R1X4-F1
#
_cell.length_a   1.000
_cell.length_b   1.000
_cell.length_c   1.000
_cell.angle_alpha   90.00
_cell.angle_beta   90.00
_cell.angle_gamma   90.00
#
_symmetry.space_group_name_H-M   'P 1'
#
loop_
_entity.id
_entity.type
_entity.pdbx_description
1 polymer ?
#
loop_
_entity_poly.entity_id
_entity_poly.type
_entity_poly.pdbx_seq_one_letter_code
_entity_poly.pdbx_strand_id
1 'polypeptide(L)'
;DILSTAQECSIYESIELGGIDAVELQNILQKVIRDFKSAYALFRGLTDDITNEYNAEFPNAYKTFRKIVFTGDERVATILRRFLQPCYSHAKTANIDNIYRASRIIPNYSSTAWLLSMPKLISHYRWVNQLRQRVNSQIEPLRTIDIKIEDNECYKRILEQERNIQMRLDNFIENLNQQWIDLFQNGSLLHLNEPILRKVNEYYTVNIKPELATALHEVMRLYQIPNLILSSEIEEFYQQIDRFQQQFIDLDYITKSYRHIYDNVSLIEYPLIREELATIANDLDKASTIITLNIDTDPTDFIRRLRTTIHDFEARFFKSKSNLDDIQKILQTYLKTALYSRGETRQDPLLIVYEKENRVLKRNNELRDAGLRLQDILKQSKWLLKADADADIWKAYVDYVDEMIIESLYEIIDYNLNYLLEESDPTLNKRPLFEVELILDDLDLRFNPTLEFGSANGLYDIVDTLIGNIFRQAAMIPRLAEHSGQKHYQNDLEGMKALNDRRLKIMERLRDTMKEANDWKEDVNEYAYLWLDDRKEHMRQFLLYGRALEENEIENRELIIETPPSLVQFQNQIDLFQSIYSDIDSWNQTFLFNSWLRVDARPIKRQLLNLVNKWINL
;
A
#
# COMPACT_ATOMS: atom_id res chain seq x y z
N ASP A 1 -69.63 -2.41 57.27
CA ASP A 1 -68.43 -2.32 58.15
C ASP A 1 -67.57 -3.57 58.12
N ILE A 2 -67.96 -4.68 58.77
CA ILE A 2 -67.11 -5.89 58.88
C ILE A 2 -66.62 -6.39 57.51
N LEU A 3 -67.49 -6.47 56.51
CA LEU A 3 -67.13 -6.89 55.14
C LEU A 3 -66.21 -5.89 54.43
N SER A 4 -66.40 -4.58 54.65
CA SER A 4 -65.54 -3.53 54.09
C SER A 4 -64.14 -3.60 54.69
N THR A 5 -64.04 -3.69 56.01
CA THR A 5 -62.76 -3.86 56.71
C THR A 5 -62.09 -5.18 56.33
N ALA A 6 -62.85 -6.25 56.08
CA ALA A 6 -62.28 -7.51 55.59
C ALA A 6 -61.75 -7.42 54.16
N GLN A 7 -62.38 -6.63 53.29
CA GLN A 7 -61.86 -6.35 51.95
C GLN A 7 -60.62 -5.44 51.98
N GLU A 8 -60.56 -4.46 52.88
CA GLU A 8 -59.35 -3.64 53.07
C GLU A 8 -58.19 -4.47 53.65
N CYS A 9 -58.47 -5.34 54.61
CA CYS A 9 -57.47 -6.22 55.20
C CYS A 9 -56.94 -7.30 54.24
N SER A 10 -57.71 -7.70 53.22
CA SER A 10 -57.23 -8.67 52.21
C SER A 10 -56.11 -8.07 51.34
N ILE A 11 -56.04 -6.74 51.22
CA ILE A 11 -54.95 -6.04 50.52
C ILE A 11 -53.61 -6.31 51.24
N TYR A 12 -53.61 -6.35 52.58
CA TYR A 12 -52.39 -6.64 53.36
C TYR A 12 -51.81 -8.03 53.08
N GLU A 13 -52.62 -8.98 52.60
CA GLU A 13 -52.15 -10.33 52.26
C GLU A 13 -51.25 -10.36 51.02
N SER A 14 -51.37 -9.34 50.16
CA SER A 14 -50.58 -9.21 48.93
C SER A 14 -49.30 -8.38 49.10
N ILE A 15 -49.04 -7.86 50.31
CA ILE A 15 -47.92 -6.94 50.57
C ILE A 15 -46.71 -7.70 51.12
N GLU A 16 -45.58 -7.58 50.41
CA GLU A 16 -44.27 -8.07 50.85
C GLU A 16 -43.38 -6.88 51.24
N LEU A 17 -42.94 -6.86 52.50
CA LEU A 17 -42.01 -5.83 53.00
C LEU A 17 -40.56 -6.24 52.72
N GLY A 18 -39.75 -5.30 52.24
CA GLY A 18 -38.30 -5.47 51.98
C GLY A 18 -37.42 -4.47 52.74
N GLY A 19 -36.16 -4.82 53.03
CA GLY A 19 -35.24 -3.99 53.84
C GLY A 19 -34.57 -4.74 55.01
N ILE A 20 -33.76 -4.04 55.80
CA ILE A 20 -32.91 -4.64 56.86
C ILE A 20 -33.74 -5.29 57.98
N ASP A 21 -34.86 -4.67 58.36
CA ASP A 21 -35.79 -5.18 59.39
C ASP A 21 -37.01 -5.90 58.79
N ALA A 22 -36.96 -6.20 57.48
CA ALA A 22 -38.13 -6.68 56.74
C ALA A 22 -38.70 -7.99 57.27
N VAL A 23 -37.84 -8.93 57.69
CA VAL A 23 -38.30 -10.22 58.21
C VAL A 23 -39.08 -10.05 59.52
N GLU A 24 -38.62 -9.17 60.41
CA GLU A 24 -39.31 -8.88 61.66
C GLU A 24 -40.64 -8.15 61.42
N LEU A 25 -40.63 -7.14 60.56
CA LEU A 25 -41.84 -6.38 60.21
C LEU A 25 -42.87 -7.22 59.44
N GLN A 26 -42.43 -8.10 58.54
CA GLN A 26 -43.29 -9.04 57.81
C GLN A 26 -43.92 -10.06 58.77
N ASN A 27 -43.17 -10.55 59.76
CA ASN A 27 -43.71 -11.43 60.80
C ASN A 27 -44.79 -10.72 61.65
N ILE A 28 -44.61 -9.44 61.96
CA ILE A 28 -45.62 -8.63 62.67
C ILE A 28 -46.86 -8.45 61.78
N LEU A 29 -46.68 -8.14 60.49
CA LEU A 29 -47.78 -7.98 59.53
C LEU A 29 -48.57 -9.30 59.35
N GLN A 30 -47.88 -10.42 59.18
CA GLN A 30 -48.50 -11.75 59.09
C GLN A 30 -49.24 -12.12 60.37
N LYS A 31 -48.74 -11.71 61.54
CA LYS A 31 -49.45 -11.89 62.81
C LYS A 31 -50.72 -11.05 62.86
N VAL A 32 -50.68 -9.79 62.39
CA VAL A 32 -51.89 -8.94 62.28
C VAL A 32 -52.92 -9.57 61.33
N ILE A 33 -52.49 -10.07 60.17
CA ILE A 33 -53.38 -10.76 59.21
C ILE A 33 -53.99 -12.03 59.84
N ARG A 34 -53.20 -12.82 60.57
CA ARG A 34 -53.69 -14.03 61.26
C ARG A 34 -54.68 -13.70 62.36
N ASP A 35 -54.38 -12.68 63.17
CA ASP A 35 -55.25 -12.19 64.25
C ASP A 35 -56.57 -11.66 63.66
N PHE A 36 -56.52 -11.00 62.50
CA PHE A 36 -57.72 -10.54 61.79
C PHE A 36 -58.53 -11.70 61.20
N LYS A 37 -57.88 -12.69 60.55
CA LYS A 37 -58.54 -13.88 60.01
C LYS A 37 -59.21 -14.71 61.09
N SER A 38 -58.57 -14.87 62.25
CA SER A 38 -59.17 -15.59 63.38
C SER A 38 -60.38 -14.83 63.94
N ALA A 39 -60.27 -13.50 64.10
CA ALA A 39 -61.39 -12.67 64.52
C ALA A 39 -62.55 -12.68 63.52
N TYR A 40 -62.26 -12.71 62.22
CA TYR A 40 -63.26 -12.82 61.16
C TYR A 40 -63.91 -14.21 61.11
N ALA A 41 -63.14 -15.28 61.35
CA ALA A 41 -63.63 -16.65 61.39
C ALA A 41 -64.63 -16.90 62.53
N LEU A 42 -64.54 -16.16 63.64
CA LEU A 42 -65.56 -16.18 64.70
C LEU A 42 -66.96 -15.85 64.17
N PHE A 43 -67.08 -15.00 63.14
CA PHE A 43 -68.38 -14.70 62.52
C PHE A 43 -68.85 -15.77 61.53
N ARG A 44 -67.95 -16.60 60.99
CA ARG A 44 -68.33 -17.74 60.13
C ARG A 44 -68.86 -18.94 60.93
N GLY A 45 -68.56 -19.02 62.22
CA GLY A 45 -68.98 -20.10 63.12
C GLY A 45 -70.25 -19.82 63.93
N LEU A 46 -70.86 -18.64 63.78
CA LEU A 46 -72.14 -18.31 64.41
C LEU A 46 -73.27 -19.01 63.63
N THR A 47 -73.94 -19.98 64.25
CA THR A 47 -75.03 -20.76 63.61
C THR A 47 -76.43 -20.20 63.82
N ASP A 48 -76.58 -19.14 64.62
CA ASP A 48 -77.88 -18.54 64.94
C ASP A 48 -78.15 -17.25 64.15
N ASP A 49 -79.45 -17.00 63.92
CA ASP A 49 -79.97 -15.90 63.11
C ASP A 49 -79.53 -14.52 63.66
N ILE A 50 -78.81 -13.75 62.83
CA ILE A 50 -78.18 -12.47 63.14
C ILE A 50 -79.22 -11.37 63.43
N THR A 51 -80.50 -11.67 63.20
CA THR A 51 -81.65 -10.79 63.41
C THR A 51 -82.31 -10.94 64.79
N ASN A 52 -81.86 -11.87 65.63
CA ASN A 52 -82.46 -12.10 66.95
C ASN A 52 -81.85 -11.16 68.02
N GLU A 53 -82.61 -10.14 68.43
CA GLU A 53 -82.17 -9.09 69.38
C GLU A 53 -81.81 -9.59 70.78
N TYR A 54 -82.21 -10.81 71.16
CA TYR A 54 -81.89 -11.40 72.46
C TYR A 54 -80.59 -12.23 72.46
N ASN A 55 -79.91 -12.37 71.31
CA ASN A 55 -78.69 -13.14 71.21
C ASN A 55 -77.43 -12.25 71.42
N ALA A 56 -76.80 -12.37 72.58
CA ALA A 56 -75.63 -11.57 72.97
C ALA A 56 -74.32 -12.00 72.28
N GLU A 57 -74.34 -13.06 71.47
CA GLU A 57 -73.15 -13.61 70.81
C GLU A 57 -72.62 -12.68 69.71
N PHE A 58 -73.47 -12.10 68.86
CA PHE A 58 -73.05 -11.23 67.77
C PHE A 58 -72.46 -9.89 68.26
N PRO A 59 -73.08 -9.14 69.20
CA PRO A 59 -72.50 -7.90 69.73
C PRO A 59 -71.16 -8.11 70.45
N ASN A 60 -71.00 -9.23 71.16
CA ASN A 60 -69.74 -9.56 71.84
C ASN A 60 -68.64 -9.98 70.86
N ALA A 61 -68.98 -10.75 69.82
CA ALA A 61 -68.08 -11.04 68.72
C ALA A 61 -67.65 -9.76 67.98
N TYR A 62 -68.59 -8.84 67.70
CA TYR A 62 -68.32 -7.55 67.07
C TYR A 62 -67.42 -6.64 67.91
N LYS A 63 -67.64 -6.56 69.23
CA LYS A 63 -66.78 -5.79 70.14
C LYS A 63 -65.36 -6.35 70.19
N THR A 64 -65.23 -7.68 70.17
CA THR A 64 -63.94 -8.38 70.12
C THR A 64 -63.22 -8.13 68.79
N PHE A 65 -63.94 -8.21 67.67
CA PHE A 65 -63.44 -7.90 66.34
C PHE A 65 -62.93 -6.46 66.26
N ARG A 66 -63.72 -5.46 66.68
CA ARG A 66 -63.30 -4.06 66.66
C ARG A 66 -62.04 -3.80 67.49
N LYS A 67 -61.89 -4.48 68.63
CA LYS A 67 -60.69 -4.38 69.48
C LYS A 67 -59.45 -4.96 68.77
N ILE A 68 -59.62 -6.09 68.08
CA ILE A 68 -58.53 -6.72 67.30
C ILE A 68 -58.16 -5.86 66.10
N VAL A 69 -59.14 -5.28 65.38
CA VAL A 69 -58.90 -4.34 64.26
C VAL A 69 -58.12 -3.12 64.74
N PHE A 70 -58.56 -2.47 65.82
CA PHE A 70 -57.87 -1.31 66.38
C PHE A 70 -56.43 -1.63 66.82
N THR A 71 -56.22 -2.79 67.46
CA THR A 71 -54.88 -3.26 67.84
C THR A 71 -54.03 -3.58 66.60
N GLY A 72 -54.66 -4.07 65.53
CA GLY A 72 -54.06 -4.28 64.23
C GLY A 72 -53.59 -2.97 63.60
N ASP A 73 -54.43 -1.93 63.60
CA ASP A 73 -54.10 -0.61 63.08
C ASP A 73 -52.93 0.05 63.82
N GLU A 74 -52.88 -0.08 65.16
CA GLU A 74 -51.73 0.41 65.94
C GLU A 74 -50.42 -0.33 65.58
N ARG A 75 -50.50 -1.63 65.32
CA ARG A 75 -49.36 -2.43 64.89
C ARG A 75 -48.92 -2.06 63.46
N VAL A 76 -49.86 -1.84 62.54
CA VAL A 76 -49.58 -1.36 61.17
C VAL A 76 -48.97 0.05 61.22
N ALA A 77 -49.48 0.95 62.05
CA ALA A 77 -48.90 2.28 62.25
C ALA A 77 -47.47 2.20 62.83
N THR A 78 -47.21 1.24 63.71
CA THR A 78 -45.86 0.98 64.26
C THR A 78 -44.91 0.43 63.19
N ILE A 79 -45.39 -0.48 62.34
CA ILE A 79 -44.65 -0.97 61.17
C ILE A 79 -44.28 0.20 60.25
N LEU A 80 -45.26 1.06 59.90
CA LEU A 80 -45.01 2.22 59.04
C LEU A 80 -44.00 3.20 59.66
N ARG A 81 -44.07 3.48 60.97
CA ARG A 81 -43.10 4.34 61.65
C ARG A 81 -41.68 3.75 61.62
N ARG A 82 -41.53 2.47 61.95
CA ARG A 82 -40.23 1.78 61.92
C ARG A 82 -39.66 1.68 60.51
N PHE A 83 -40.52 1.44 59.52
CA PHE A 83 -40.12 1.39 58.12
C PHE A 83 -39.68 2.77 57.59
N LEU A 84 -40.37 3.84 57.98
CA LEU A 84 -40.06 5.20 57.52
C LEU A 84 -38.94 5.89 58.29
N GLN A 85 -38.62 5.48 59.53
CA GLN A 85 -37.63 6.13 60.39
C GLN A 85 -36.18 6.09 59.85
N PRO A 86 -35.66 4.95 59.33
CA PRO A 86 -34.36 4.92 58.64
C PRO A 86 -34.36 5.76 57.37
N CYS A 87 -35.45 5.72 56.61
CA CYS A 87 -35.65 6.49 55.37
C CYS A 87 -35.64 8.00 55.65
N TYR A 88 -36.24 8.45 56.75
CA TYR A 88 -36.24 9.86 57.16
C TYR A 88 -34.83 10.37 57.50
N SER A 89 -33.99 9.54 58.12
CA SER A 89 -32.61 9.91 58.48
C SER A 89 -31.68 9.99 57.27
N HIS A 90 -31.75 9.00 56.36
CA HIS A 90 -30.95 8.96 55.13
C HIS A 90 -31.45 9.97 54.09
N ALA A 91 -32.76 10.21 53.99
CA ALA A 91 -33.30 11.25 53.12
C ALA A 91 -33.01 12.66 53.66
N LYS A 92 -32.97 12.91 54.98
CA LYS A 92 -32.53 14.21 55.52
C LYS A 92 -31.06 14.47 55.24
N THR A 93 -30.17 13.50 55.47
CA THR A 93 -28.74 13.69 55.22
C THR A 93 -28.44 13.80 53.74
N ALA A 94 -29.07 12.99 52.89
CA ALA A 94 -28.92 13.08 51.45
C ALA A 94 -29.57 14.34 50.86
N ASN A 95 -30.81 14.69 51.21
CA ASN A 95 -31.48 15.86 50.63
C ASN A 95 -30.98 17.19 51.20
N ILE A 96 -30.66 17.30 52.50
CA ILE A 96 -30.10 18.55 53.04
C ILE A 96 -28.71 18.79 52.45
N ASP A 97 -27.82 17.79 52.38
CA ASP A 97 -26.48 17.94 51.81
C ASP A 97 -26.53 18.19 50.29
N ASN A 98 -27.46 17.57 49.56
CA ASN A 98 -27.63 17.84 48.12
C ASN A 98 -28.34 19.17 47.80
N ILE A 99 -29.27 19.64 48.63
CA ILE A 99 -29.93 20.95 48.49
C ILE A 99 -29.00 22.09 48.96
N TYR A 100 -28.22 21.89 50.03
CA TYR A 100 -27.15 22.83 50.44
C TYR A 100 -26.04 22.91 49.39
N ARG A 101 -25.69 21.80 48.74
CA ARG A 101 -24.76 21.81 47.59
C ARG A 101 -25.40 22.48 46.37
N ALA A 102 -26.64 22.19 46.02
CA ALA A 102 -27.32 22.81 44.86
C ALA A 102 -27.49 24.33 45.01
N SER A 103 -27.77 24.84 46.22
CA SER A 103 -27.93 26.29 46.47
C SER A 103 -26.62 27.09 46.46
N ARG A 104 -25.47 26.43 46.66
CA ARG A 104 -24.15 27.08 46.75
C ARG A 104 -23.31 26.98 45.46
N ILE A 105 -23.69 26.14 44.49
CA ILE A 105 -22.90 25.87 43.27
C ILE A 105 -23.48 26.56 42.01
N ILE A 106 -24.52 27.40 42.12
CA ILE A 106 -24.94 28.21 40.96
C ILE A 106 -23.79 29.10 40.42
N PRO A 107 -22.81 29.61 41.21
CA PRO A 107 -21.70 30.40 40.67
C PRO A 107 -20.45 29.60 40.24
N ASN A 108 -20.26 28.34 40.66
CA ASN A 108 -18.95 27.65 40.61
C ASN A 108 -18.93 26.36 39.78
N TYR A 109 -19.88 26.14 38.87
CA TYR A 109 -19.95 24.93 38.02
C TYR A 109 -19.03 24.98 36.78
N SER A 110 -17.89 25.69 36.85
CA SER A 110 -16.95 25.80 35.71
C SER A 110 -15.99 24.61 35.56
N SER A 111 -16.05 23.58 36.42
CA SER A 111 -14.93 22.64 36.61
C SER A 111 -15.25 21.15 36.61
N THR A 112 -16.26 20.66 35.88
CA THR A 112 -16.43 19.20 35.68
C THR A 112 -15.87 18.76 34.32
N ALA A 113 -14.92 17.81 34.35
CA ALA A 113 -14.10 17.44 33.20
C ALA A 113 -14.88 16.86 31.99
N TRP A 114 -16.08 16.33 32.20
CA TRP A 114 -16.95 15.83 31.14
C TRP A 114 -17.76 16.93 30.42
N LEU A 115 -17.84 18.14 30.99
CA LEU A 115 -18.42 19.32 30.32
C LEU A 115 -17.43 19.97 29.33
N LEU A 116 -16.13 19.67 29.43
CA LEU A 116 -15.09 20.27 28.57
C LEU A 116 -15.13 19.77 27.12
N SER A 117 -15.74 18.60 26.85
CA SER A 117 -15.89 18.04 25.50
C SER A 117 -17.16 18.52 24.78
N MET A 118 -17.97 19.34 25.45
CA MET A 118 -19.21 19.90 24.92
C MET A 118 -19.20 21.42 24.94
N PRO A 119 -19.86 22.06 23.96
CA PRO A 119 -20.18 23.49 24.00
C PRO A 119 -20.72 23.91 25.36
N LYS A 120 -20.27 25.08 25.86
CA LYS A 120 -20.63 25.56 27.20
C LYS A 120 -22.15 25.60 27.39
N LEU A 121 -22.91 26.07 26.41
CA LEU A 121 -24.37 26.18 26.54
C LEU A 121 -25.06 24.83 26.75
N ILE A 122 -24.67 23.82 25.96
CA ILE A 122 -25.22 22.46 25.98
C ILE A 122 -24.93 21.77 27.31
N SER A 123 -23.71 21.98 27.80
CA SER A 123 -23.23 21.39 29.03
C SER A 123 -24.03 21.91 30.24
N HIS A 124 -24.33 23.22 30.27
CA HIS A 124 -25.18 23.85 31.28
C HIS A 124 -26.66 23.47 31.13
N TYR A 125 -27.19 23.37 29.91
CA TYR A 125 -28.57 22.94 29.68
C TYR A 125 -28.83 21.51 30.18
N ARG A 126 -27.93 20.57 29.86
CA ARG A 126 -28.01 19.18 30.36
C ARG A 126 -27.95 19.12 31.88
N TRP A 127 -27.09 19.92 32.50
CA TRP A 127 -26.98 20.01 33.95
C TRP A 127 -28.28 20.52 34.60
N VAL A 128 -28.86 21.59 34.06
CA VAL A 128 -30.15 22.09 34.56
C VAL A 128 -31.25 21.04 34.42
N ASN A 129 -31.33 20.32 33.29
CA ASN A 129 -32.32 19.26 33.12
C ASN A 129 -32.13 18.09 34.10
N GLN A 130 -30.88 17.71 34.40
CA GLN A 130 -30.61 16.71 35.45
C GLN A 130 -31.08 17.20 36.83
N LEU A 131 -30.87 18.48 37.15
CA LEU A 131 -31.38 19.06 38.39
C LEU A 131 -32.91 19.08 38.42
N ARG A 132 -33.58 19.44 37.32
CA ARG A 132 -35.04 19.40 37.23
C ARG A 132 -35.58 17.99 37.42
N GLN A 133 -35.02 17.01 36.72
CA GLN A 133 -35.41 15.60 36.87
C GLN A 133 -35.22 15.12 38.31
N ARG A 134 -34.10 15.51 38.94
CA ARG A 134 -33.82 15.15 40.33
C ARG A 134 -34.83 15.77 41.29
N VAL A 135 -35.12 17.06 41.16
CA VAL A 135 -36.12 17.76 41.98
C VAL A 135 -37.50 17.14 41.78
N ASN A 136 -37.92 16.91 40.53
CA ASN A 136 -39.21 16.30 40.22
C ASN A 136 -39.31 14.88 40.76
N SER A 137 -38.25 14.05 40.66
CA SER A 137 -38.26 12.67 41.17
C SER A 137 -38.52 12.58 42.68
N GLN A 138 -38.18 13.61 43.45
CA GLN A 138 -38.42 13.67 44.89
C GLN A 138 -39.82 14.19 45.25
N ILE A 139 -40.47 14.90 44.33
CA ILE A 139 -41.75 15.60 44.57
C ILE A 139 -42.93 14.84 43.97
N GLU A 140 -42.76 14.17 42.83
CA GLU A 140 -43.81 13.35 42.21
C GLU A 140 -44.43 12.31 43.18
N PRO A 141 -43.66 11.56 44.00
CA PRO A 141 -44.23 10.65 44.99
C PRO A 141 -45.06 11.36 46.07
N LEU A 142 -44.74 12.63 46.38
CA LEU A 142 -45.48 13.45 47.33
C LEU A 142 -46.79 14.00 46.74
N ARG A 143 -46.95 14.00 45.40
CA ARG A 143 -48.19 14.37 44.71
C ARG A 143 -49.18 13.21 44.61
N THR A 144 -48.69 11.97 44.65
CA THR A 144 -49.51 10.74 44.55
C THR A 144 -50.14 10.26 45.85
N ILE A 145 -49.83 10.86 47.01
CA ILE A 145 -50.38 10.45 48.31
C ILE A 145 -51.70 11.19 48.59
N ASP A 146 -52.77 10.43 48.87
CA ASP A 146 -54.16 10.90 48.98
C ASP A 146 -54.39 12.00 50.06
N ILE A 147 -54.72 13.21 49.56
CA ILE A 147 -55.66 14.27 49.99
C ILE A 147 -55.58 14.85 51.42
N LYS A 148 -54.96 14.23 52.44
CA LYS A 148 -54.83 14.86 53.79
C LYS A 148 -53.54 15.68 54.03
N ILE A 149 -52.67 15.77 53.03
CA ILE A 149 -51.38 16.49 53.13
C ILE A 149 -51.49 17.92 52.58
N GLU A 150 -52.52 18.23 51.79
CA GLU A 150 -52.68 19.53 51.11
C GLU A 150 -52.84 20.72 52.08
N ASP A 151 -53.40 20.50 53.27
CA ASP A 151 -53.56 21.54 54.31
C ASP A 151 -52.31 21.73 55.19
N ASN A 152 -51.27 20.93 55.01
CA ASN A 152 -50.05 21.03 55.81
C ASN A 152 -49.17 22.20 55.32
N GLU A 153 -48.87 23.17 56.20
CA GLU A 153 -47.99 24.30 55.88
C GLU A 153 -46.61 23.85 55.36
N CYS A 154 -46.09 22.72 55.87
CA CYS A 154 -44.81 22.18 55.43
C CYS A 154 -44.85 21.72 53.97
N TYR A 155 -45.97 21.13 53.53
CA TYR A 155 -46.15 20.70 52.14
C TYR A 155 -46.27 21.90 51.20
N LYS A 156 -47.04 22.93 51.59
CA LYS A 156 -47.15 24.20 50.84
C LYS A 156 -45.79 24.89 50.69
N ARG A 157 -44.97 24.93 51.75
CA ARG A 157 -43.60 25.49 51.70
C ARG A 157 -42.67 24.69 50.78
N ILE A 158 -42.79 23.36 50.72
CA ILE A 158 -41.99 22.51 49.82
C ILE A 158 -42.35 22.78 48.35
N LEU A 159 -43.65 22.88 48.02
CA LEU A 159 -44.11 23.23 46.66
C LEU A 159 -43.70 24.65 46.26
N GLU A 160 -43.71 25.61 47.18
CA GLU A 160 -43.23 26.97 46.91
C GLU A 160 -41.72 27.01 46.65
N GLN A 161 -40.94 26.24 47.42
CA GLN A 161 -39.50 26.10 47.20
C GLN A 161 -39.20 25.40 45.87
N GLU A 162 -39.95 24.37 45.48
CA GLU A 162 -39.87 23.76 44.15
C GLU A 162 -40.06 24.80 43.06
N ARG A 163 -41.14 25.58 43.12
CA ARG A 163 -41.42 26.62 42.13
C ARG A 163 -40.31 27.66 42.06
N ASN A 164 -39.77 28.09 43.20
CA ASN A 164 -38.63 29.02 43.24
C ASN A 164 -37.37 28.42 42.60
N ILE A 165 -37.09 27.13 42.86
CA ILE A 165 -35.96 26.43 42.24
C ILE A 165 -36.18 26.32 40.73
N GLN A 166 -37.37 25.94 40.26
CA GLN A 166 -37.68 25.88 38.82
C GLN A 166 -37.49 27.25 38.15
N MET A 167 -38.07 28.32 38.72
CA MET A 167 -37.91 29.69 38.18
C MET A 167 -36.45 30.15 38.13
N ARG A 168 -35.63 29.82 39.14
CA ARG A 168 -34.19 30.14 39.12
C ARG A 168 -33.45 29.38 38.03
N LEU A 169 -33.82 28.12 37.80
CA LEU A 169 -33.25 27.29 36.73
C LEU A 169 -33.68 27.78 35.34
N ASP A 170 -34.93 28.26 35.18
CA ASP A 170 -35.43 28.90 33.96
C ASP A 170 -34.64 30.19 33.67
N ASN A 171 -34.59 31.13 34.63
CA ASN A 171 -33.88 32.40 34.48
C ASN A 171 -32.38 32.23 34.17
N PHE A 172 -31.76 31.19 34.73
CA PHE A 172 -30.34 30.89 34.47
C PHE A 172 -30.11 30.44 33.03
N ILE A 173 -30.94 29.55 32.50
CA ILE A 173 -30.86 29.12 31.09
C ILE A 173 -31.16 30.30 30.17
N GLU A 174 -32.20 31.07 30.44
CA GLU A 174 -32.58 32.21 29.59
C GLU A 174 -31.45 33.24 29.47
N ASN A 175 -30.80 33.60 30.58
CA ASN A 175 -29.66 34.52 30.56
C ASN A 175 -28.47 33.95 29.77
N LEU A 176 -28.16 32.66 29.93
CA LEU A 176 -27.09 32.01 29.16
C LEU A 176 -27.41 31.91 27.67
N ASN A 177 -28.67 31.61 27.31
CA ASN A 177 -29.12 31.58 25.93
C ASN A 177 -28.97 32.96 25.27
N GLN A 178 -29.41 34.04 25.94
CA GLN A 178 -29.28 35.39 25.42
C GLN A 178 -27.81 35.80 25.21
N GLN A 179 -26.94 35.55 26.20
CA GLN A 179 -25.50 35.82 26.07
C GLN A 179 -24.88 35.04 24.90
N TRP A 180 -25.29 33.80 24.68
CA TRP A 180 -24.79 33.00 23.58
C TRP A 180 -25.32 33.47 22.22
N ILE A 181 -26.60 33.85 22.12
CA ILE A 181 -27.20 34.45 20.92
C ILE A 181 -26.45 35.74 20.55
N ASP A 182 -26.20 36.62 21.52
CA ASP A 182 -25.45 37.86 21.30
C ASP A 182 -24.03 37.61 20.78
N LEU A 183 -23.34 36.60 21.33
CA LEU A 183 -22.00 36.20 20.87
C LEU A 183 -22.02 35.56 19.47
N PHE A 184 -23.05 34.78 19.17
CA PHE A 184 -23.23 34.13 17.88
C PHE A 184 -23.51 35.15 16.77
N GLN A 185 -24.44 36.09 17.02
CA GLN A 185 -24.83 37.13 16.08
C GLN A 185 -23.71 38.17 15.84
N ASN A 186 -23.07 38.66 16.91
CA ASN A 186 -22.06 39.72 16.81
C ASN A 186 -20.64 39.19 16.55
N GLY A 187 -20.45 37.87 16.45
CA GLY A 187 -19.17 37.23 16.21
C GLY A 187 -19.21 36.30 14.99
N SER A 188 -19.76 35.11 15.18
CA SER A 188 -19.69 34.01 14.21
C SER A 188 -20.37 34.31 12.87
N LEU A 189 -21.53 35.00 12.88
CA LEU A 189 -22.24 35.35 11.64
C LEU A 189 -21.49 36.40 10.81
N LEU A 190 -20.71 37.29 11.44
CA LEU A 190 -19.91 38.28 10.71
C LEU A 190 -18.83 37.61 9.85
N HIS A 191 -18.31 36.47 10.29
CA HIS A 191 -17.31 35.70 9.55
C HIS A 191 -17.86 35.02 8.29
N LEU A 192 -19.18 34.94 8.10
CA LEU A 192 -19.79 34.43 6.85
C LEU A 192 -19.60 35.41 5.68
N ASN A 193 -19.42 36.70 5.98
CA ASN A 193 -19.18 37.75 4.99
C ASN A 193 -17.69 37.89 4.61
N GLU A 194 -16.81 37.10 5.23
CA GLU A 194 -15.39 37.07 4.86
C GLU A 194 -15.17 36.13 3.68
N PRO A 195 -14.14 36.38 2.85
CA PRO A 195 -13.79 35.48 1.75
C PRO A 195 -13.47 34.07 2.27
N ILE A 196 -13.94 33.05 1.55
CA ILE A 196 -13.85 31.65 2.00
C ILE A 196 -12.40 31.12 1.95
N LEU A 197 -11.57 31.68 1.09
CA LEU A 197 -10.16 31.33 0.98
C LEU A 197 -9.26 32.51 1.39
N ARG A 198 -8.14 32.18 2.03
CA ARG A 198 -7.05 33.10 2.28
C ARG A 198 -5.82 32.65 1.49
N LYS A 199 -5.25 33.59 0.74
CA LYS A 199 -3.96 33.39 0.07
C LYS A 199 -2.83 33.64 1.08
N VAL A 200 -1.97 32.64 1.26
CA VAL A 200 -0.77 32.70 2.10
C VAL A 200 0.40 32.39 1.19
N ASN A 201 1.10 33.43 0.74
CA ASN A 201 2.11 33.37 -0.33
C ASN A 201 1.51 32.83 -1.64
N GLU A 202 2.08 31.76 -2.20
CA GLU A 202 1.60 31.06 -3.41
C GLU A 202 0.54 29.98 -3.11
N TYR A 203 0.21 29.74 -1.84
CA TYR A 203 -0.74 28.70 -1.43
C TYR A 203 -2.07 29.29 -0.94
N TYR A 204 -3.13 28.48 -1.05
CA TYR A 204 -4.45 28.81 -0.55
C TYR A 204 -4.77 27.97 0.69
N THR A 205 -5.44 28.59 1.65
CA THR A 205 -5.95 27.94 2.86
C THR A 205 -7.40 28.32 3.06
N VAL A 206 -8.22 27.39 3.53
CA VAL A 206 -9.62 27.70 3.87
C VAL A 206 -9.63 28.66 5.06
N ASN A 207 -10.28 29.81 4.90
CA ASN A 207 -10.34 30.87 5.91
C ASN A 207 -11.41 30.54 6.97
N ILE A 208 -11.21 29.44 7.69
CA ILE A 208 -12.10 29.05 8.78
C ILE A 208 -11.54 29.63 10.07
N LYS A 209 -12.21 30.66 10.56
CA LYS A 209 -11.97 31.17 11.91
C LYS A 209 -12.45 30.15 12.94
N PRO A 210 -11.68 29.92 14.03
CA PRO A 210 -12.05 28.95 15.06
C PRO A 210 -13.42 29.25 15.65
N GLU A 211 -13.82 30.52 15.72
CA GLU A 211 -15.13 30.97 16.16
C GLU A 211 -16.26 30.38 15.31
N LEU A 212 -16.15 30.42 13.98
CA LEU A 212 -17.15 29.85 13.05
C LEU A 212 -17.18 28.32 13.10
N ALA A 213 -16.01 27.68 13.17
CA ALA A 213 -15.92 26.23 13.30
C ALA A 213 -16.59 25.74 14.59
N THR A 214 -16.36 26.45 15.70
CA THR A 214 -16.99 26.13 16.98
C THR A 214 -18.50 26.31 16.84
N ALA A 215 -18.94 27.46 16.34
CA ALA A 215 -20.35 27.79 16.17
C ALA A 215 -21.13 26.75 15.34
N LEU A 216 -20.58 26.23 14.24
CA LEU A 216 -21.19 25.14 13.46
C LEU A 216 -21.42 23.89 14.32
N HIS A 217 -20.41 23.47 15.10
CA HIS A 217 -20.53 22.33 16.00
C HIS A 217 -21.49 22.59 17.17
N GLU A 218 -21.55 23.82 17.69
CA GLU A 218 -22.46 24.19 18.78
C GLU A 218 -23.91 24.17 18.31
N VAL A 219 -24.23 24.82 17.18
CA VAL A 219 -25.60 24.89 16.64
C VAL A 219 -26.12 23.50 16.29
N MET A 220 -25.31 22.64 15.66
CA MET A 220 -25.70 21.25 15.38
C MET A 220 -26.15 20.48 16.61
N ARG A 221 -25.42 20.64 17.72
CA ARG A 221 -25.70 19.92 18.95
C ARG A 221 -26.83 20.59 19.76
N LEU A 222 -27.01 21.92 19.64
CA LEU A 222 -28.11 22.66 20.26
C LEU A 222 -29.47 22.31 19.63
N TYR A 223 -29.52 22.12 18.31
CA TYR A 223 -30.77 21.74 17.63
C TYR A 223 -31.26 20.33 17.99
N GLN A 224 -30.38 19.47 18.51
CA GLN A 224 -30.75 18.13 19.02
C GLN A 224 -31.43 18.17 20.40
N ILE A 225 -31.53 19.35 21.03
CA ILE A 225 -32.10 19.50 22.36
C ILE A 225 -33.60 19.81 22.25
N PRO A 226 -34.48 18.99 22.86
CA PRO A 226 -35.91 19.26 22.84
C PRO A 226 -36.27 20.52 23.64
N ASN A 227 -37.22 21.30 23.11
CA ASN A 227 -37.80 22.52 23.70
C ASN A 227 -36.86 23.72 23.85
N LEU A 228 -35.76 23.79 23.09
CA LEU A 228 -34.93 24.99 23.03
C LEU A 228 -35.56 26.01 22.07
N ILE A 229 -35.90 27.20 22.58
CA ILE A 229 -36.38 28.31 21.75
C ILE A 229 -35.16 28.96 21.11
N LEU A 230 -35.01 28.80 19.80
CA LEU A 230 -33.97 29.45 19.01
C LEU A 230 -34.57 30.69 18.31
N SER A 231 -33.73 31.69 18.05
CA SER A 231 -34.13 32.82 17.19
C SER A 231 -34.23 32.37 15.73
N SER A 232 -35.04 33.06 14.92
CA SER A 232 -35.25 32.74 13.51
C SER A 232 -33.95 32.69 12.70
N GLU A 233 -32.99 33.56 13.02
CA GLU A 233 -31.68 33.63 12.35
C GLU A 233 -30.81 32.38 12.58
N ILE A 234 -30.96 31.72 13.74
CA ILE A 234 -30.21 30.51 14.08
C ILE A 234 -30.85 29.27 13.44
N GLU A 235 -32.18 29.29 13.28
CA GLU A 235 -32.91 28.28 12.52
C GLU A 235 -32.54 28.34 11.04
N GLU A 236 -32.48 29.53 10.44
CA GLU A 236 -32.01 29.73 9.06
C GLU A 236 -30.55 29.28 8.88
N PHE A 237 -29.67 29.59 9.85
CA PHE A 237 -28.30 29.10 9.84
C PHE A 237 -28.24 27.57 9.94
N TYR A 238 -29.01 26.94 10.83
CA TYR A 238 -29.05 25.49 11.00
C TYR A 238 -29.46 24.77 9.70
N GLN A 239 -30.45 25.29 8.98
CA GLN A 239 -30.89 24.74 7.70
C GLN A 239 -29.77 24.73 6.64
N GLN A 240 -28.76 25.60 6.77
CA GLN A 240 -27.63 25.71 5.85
C GLN A 240 -26.35 25.00 6.35
N ILE A 241 -26.35 24.41 7.56
CA ILE A 241 -25.14 23.79 8.13
C ILE A 241 -24.57 22.67 7.25
N ASP A 242 -25.43 21.79 6.74
CA ASP A 242 -24.99 20.68 5.89
C ASP A 242 -24.29 21.20 4.63
N ARG A 243 -24.82 22.30 4.06
CA ARG A 243 -24.22 22.98 2.91
C ARG A 243 -22.86 23.56 3.26
N PHE A 244 -22.73 24.27 4.39
CA PHE A 244 -21.43 24.81 4.83
C PHE A 244 -20.40 23.71 5.06
N GLN A 245 -20.78 22.60 5.70
CA GLN A 245 -19.88 21.47 5.92
C GLN A 245 -19.38 20.86 4.60
N GLN A 246 -20.26 20.64 3.63
CA GLN A 246 -19.85 20.14 2.31
C GLN A 246 -18.92 21.13 1.61
N GLN A 247 -19.22 22.43 1.64
CA GLN A 247 -18.35 23.46 1.07
C GLN A 247 -16.97 23.49 1.73
N PHE A 248 -16.86 23.30 3.05
CA PHE A 248 -15.57 23.21 3.73
C PHE A 248 -14.78 21.98 3.34
N ILE A 249 -15.43 20.82 3.25
CA ILE A 249 -14.79 19.58 2.79
C ILE A 249 -14.30 19.74 1.35
N ASP A 250 -15.08 20.39 0.49
CA ASP A 250 -14.73 20.67 -0.89
C ASP A 250 -13.56 21.63 -1.02
N LEU A 251 -13.56 22.74 -0.28
CA LEU A 251 -12.48 23.73 -0.30
C LEU A 251 -11.19 23.21 0.33
N ASP A 252 -11.28 22.42 1.40
CA ASP A 252 -10.11 21.77 1.99
C ASP A 252 -9.49 20.76 1.00
N TYR A 253 -10.31 19.98 0.30
CA TYR A 253 -9.84 19.11 -0.79
C TYR A 253 -9.18 19.93 -1.91
N ILE A 254 -9.84 20.97 -2.42
CA ILE A 254 -9.30 21.81 -3.51
C ILE A 254 -7.95 22.40 -3.13
N THR A 255 -7.83 23.00 -1.95
CA THR A 255 -6.58 23.63 -1.49
C THR A 255 -5.44 22.62 -1.31
N LYS A 256 -5.76 21.43 -0.79
CA LYS A 256 -4.78 20.32 -0.66
C LYS A 256 -4.36 19.76 -2.01
N SER A 257 -5.30 19.49 -2.92
CA SER A 257 -5.02 19.02 -4.28
C SER A 257 -4.19 20.03 -5.07
N TYR A 258 -4.50 21.33 -4.98
CA TYR A 258 -3.73 22.38 -5.65
C TYR A 258 -2.27 22.39 -5.17
N ARG A 259 -2.05 22.33 -3.85
CA ARG A 259 -0.71 22.23 -3.27
C ARG A 259 0.00 20.95 -3.71
N HIS A 260 -0.70 19.82 -3.65
CA HIS A 260 -0.15 18.52 -4.03
C HIS A 260 0.31 18.49 -5.49
N ILE A 261 -0.45 19.10 -6.41
CA ILE A 261 0.00 19.24 -7.81
C ILE A 261 1.23 20.15 -7.86
N TYR A 262 1.16 21.35 -7.28
CA TYR A 262 2.26 22.32 -7.35
C TYR A 262 3.61 21.76 -6.85
N ASP A 263 3.58 20.97 -5.76
CA ASP A 263 4.79 20.39 -5.17
C ASP A 263 5.38 19.23 -6.00
N ASN A 264 4.62 18.62 -6.92
CA ASN A 264 5.04 17.45 -7.72
C ASN A 264 5.30 17.76 -9.21
N VAL A 265 5.12 19.01 -9.63
CA VAL A 265 5.33 19.40 -11.02
C VAL A 265 6.82 19.57 -11.32
N SER A 266 7.30 18.86 -12.35
CA SER A 266 8.67 19.01 -12.84
C SER A 266 8.80 20.22 -13.77
N LEU A 267 10.02 20.75 -13.91
CA LEU A 267 10.31 21.91 -14.78
C LEU A 267 9.90 21.70 -16.25
N ILE A 268 9.95 20.45 -16.73
CA ILE A 268 9.64 20.08 -18.11
C ILE A 268 8.12 19.95 -18.33
N GLU A 269 7.37 19.58 -17.29
CA GLU A 269 5.91 19.42 -17.35
C GLU A 269 5.17 20.73 -17.09
N TYR A 270 5.74 21.63 -16.28
CA TYR A 270 5.12 22.90 -15.92
C TYR A 270 4.62 23.69 -17.15
N PRO A 271 5.40 23.85 -18.22
CA PRO A 271 4.94 24.55 -19.42
C PRO A 271 3.70 23.95 -20.08
N LEU A 272 3.52 22.62 -20.02
CA LEU A 272 2.37 21.93 -20.62
C LEU A 272 1.07 22.19 -19.84
N ILE A 273 1.18 22.33 -18.52
CA ILE A 273 0.03 22.49 -17.63
C ILE A 273 -0.20 23.94 -17.20
N ARG A 274 0.69 24.87 -17.58
CA ARG A 274 0.71 26.26 -17.12
C ARG A 274 -0.61 26.97 -17.37
N GLU A 275 -1.20 26.80 -18.54
CA GLU A 275 -2.47 27.47 -18.90
C GLU A 275 -3.64 26.96 -18.06
N GLU A 276 -3.77 25.64 -17.89
CA GLU A 276 -4.80 25.05 -17.03
C GLU A 276 -4.58 25.39 -15.54
N LEU A 277 -3.33 25.41 -15.07
CA LEU A 277 -3.01 25.85 -13.71
C LEU A 277 -3.34 27.34 -13.49
N ALA A 278 -3.12 28.19 -14.50
CA ALA A 278 -3.43 29.61 -14.42
C ALA A 278 -4.94 29.87 -14.36
N THR A 279 -5.77 29.09 -15.07
CA THR A 279 -7.23 29.21 -14.97
C THR A 279 -7.73 28.79 -13.60
N ILE A 280 -7.22 27.68 -13.05
CA ILE A 280 -7.52 27.24 -11.68
C ILE A 280 -7.06 28.29 -10.66
N ALA A 281 -5.86 28.85 -10.82
CA ALA A 281 -5.34 29.90 -9.94
C ALA A 281 -6.21 31.16 -9.97
N ASN A 282 -6.67 31.59 -11.15
CA ASN A 282 -7.59 32.72 -11.28
C ASN A 282 -8.93 32.46 -10.58
N ASP A 283 -9.47 31.24 -10.68
CA ASP A 283 -10.71 30.88 -9.98
C ASP A 283 -10.51 30.78 -8.46
N LEU A 284 -9.34 30.34 -7.99
CA LEU A 284 -8.95 30.40 -6.58
C LEU A 284 -8.77 31.85 -6.08
N ASP A 285 -8.19 32.72 -6.90
CA ASP A 285 -8.05 34.15 -6.58
C ASP A 285 -9.42 34.84 -6.48
N LYS A 286 -10.37 34.54 -7.38
CA LYS A 286 -11.78 34.99 -7.27
C LYS A 286 -12.42 34.50 -5.98
N ALA A 287 -12.19 33.22 -5.61
CA ALA A 287 -12.70 32.65 -4.37
C ALA A 287 -12.09 33.27 -3.11
N SER A 288 -10.87 33.83 -3.21
CA SER A 288 -10.20 34.54 -2.11
C SER A 288 -10.60 36.01 -1.95
N THR A 289 -11.31 36.59 -2.93
CA THR A 289 -11.61 38.03 -2.96
C THR A 289 -13.10 38.34 -2.93
N ILE A 290 -13.91 37.60 -3.69
CA ILE A 290 -15.31 37.95 -3.97
C ILE A 290 -16.29 36.96 -3.32
N ILE A 291 -15.91 35.68 -3.21
CA ILE A 291 -16.83 34.63 -2.81
C ILE A 291 -16.87 34.53 -1.28
N THR A 292 -18.08 34.61 -0.72
CA THR A 292 -18.37 34.56 0.71
C THR A 292 -19.33 33.43 1.03
N LEU A 293 -19.42 33.02 2.30
CA LEU A 293 -20.37 31.99 2.78
C LEU A 293 -21.77 32.57 3.09
N ASN A 294 -22.05 33.82 2.70
CA ASN A 294 -23.35 34.42 2.92
C ASN A 294 -24.46 33.70 2.11
N ILE A 295 -25.68 33.74 2.64
CA ILE A 295 -26.89 33.12 2.10
C ILE A 295 -27.23 33.72 0.71
N ASP A 296 -27.01 35.02 0.51
CA ASP A 296 -27.37 35.74 -0.72
C ASP A 296 -26.49 35.38 -1.92
N THR A 297 -25.25 34.97 -1.68
CA THR A 297 -24.27 34.62 -2.71
C THR A 297 -24.04 33.12 -2.69
N ASP A 298 -24.98 32.30 -3.20
CA ASP A 298 -24.81 30.86 -3.13
C ASP A 298 -23.60 30.37 -3.95
N PRO A 299 -22.45 30.00 -3.32
CA PRO A 299 -21.25 29.65 -4.05
C PRO A 299 -21.17 28.15 -4.35
N THR A 300 -22.21 27.37 -4.03
CA THR A 300 -22.17 25.91 -4.08
C THR A 300 -21.86 25.40 -5.48
N ASP A 301 -22.48 25.97 -6.52
CA ASP A 301 -22.23 25.57 -7.91
C ASP A 301 -20.84 25.99 -8.40
N PHE A 302 -20.29 27.09 -7.88
CA PHE A 302 -18.92 27.49 -8.17
C PHE A 302 -17.92 26.53 -7.52
N ILE A 303 -18.08 26.24 -6.22
CA ILE A 303 -17.21 25.33 -5.47
C ILE A 303 -17.26 23.93 -6.06
N ARG A 304 -18.46 23.44 -6.41
CA ARG A 304 -18.61 22.12 -7.05
C ARG A 304 -17.90 22.06 -8.39
N ARG A 305 -18.05 23.09 -9.25
CA ARG A 305 -17.34 23.18 -10.53
C ARG A 305 -15.82 23.19 -10.31
N LEU A 306 -15.32 24.03 -9.42
CA LEU A 306 -13.90 24.12 -9.11
C LEU A 306 -13.36 22.78 -8.57
N ARG A 307 -14.12 22.11 -7.69
CA ARG A 307 -13.80 20.77 -7.19
C ARG A 307 -13.70 19.76 -8.33
N THR A 308 -14.67 19.74 -9.25
CA THR A 308 -14.63 18.83 -10.39
C THR A 308 -13.47 19.12 -11.33
N THR A 309 -13.18 20.39 -11.59
CA THR A 309 -12.07 20.82 -12.46
C THR A 309 -10.72 20.43 -11.87
N ILE A 310 -10.50 20.69 -10.57
CA ILE A 310 -9.22 20.33 -9.94
C ILE A 310 -9.07 18.82 -9.78
N HIS A 311 -10.15 18.08 -9.52
CA HIS A 311 -10.12 16.62 -9.43
C HIS A 311 -9.77 15.98 -10.78
N ASP A 312 -10.42 16.41 -11.86
CA ASP A 312 -10.10 15.96 -13.23
C ASP A 312 -8.64 16.27 -13.57
N PHE A 313 -8.19 17.49 -13.29
CA PHE A 313 -6.82 17.90 -13.55
C PHE A 313 -5.79 17.11 -12.73
N GLU A 314 -6.03 16.94 -11.43
CA GLU A 314 -5.20 16.13 -10.53
C GLU A 314 -5.11 14.68 -11.04
N ALA A 315 -6.25 14.06 -11.35
CA ALA A 315 -6.30 12.69 -11.83
C ALA A 315 -5.53 12.52 -13.15
N ARG A 316 -5.69 13.45 -14.10
CA ARG A 316 -4.97 13.42 -15.39
C ARG A 316 -3.47 13.60 -15.20
N PHE A 317 -3.05 14.58 -14.40
CA PHE A 317 -1.65 14.89 -14.15
C PHE A 317 -0.91 13.76 -13.44
N PHE A 318 -1.49 13.19 -12.38
CA PHE A 318 -0.85 12.06 -11.69
C PHE A 318 -0.91 10.78 -12.52
N LYS A 319 -1.90 10.62 -13.41
CA LYS A 319 -1.89 9.52 -14.36
C LYS A 319 -0.77 9.67 -15.40
N SER A 320 -0.49 10.88 -15.91
CA SER A 320 0.66 11.09 -16.80
C SER A 320 2.00 10.89 -16.08
N LYS A 321 2.09 11.21 -14.78
CA LYS A 321 3.25 10.85 -13.95
C LYS A 321 3.42 9.33 -13.84
N SER A 322 2.36 8.62 -13.48
CA SER A 322 2.37 7.15 -13.42
C SER A 322 2.76 6.52 -14.76
N ASN A 323 2.40 7.14 -15.88
CA ASN A 323 2.80 6.66 -17.20
C ASN A 323 4.33 6.71 -17.41
N LEU A 324 5.02 7.70 -16.85
CA LEU A 324 6.50 7.76 -16.87
C LEU A 324 7.10 6.60 -16.07
N ASP A 325 6.53 6.29 -14.90
CA ASP A 325 6.96 5.13 -14.10
C ASP A 325 6.71 3.81 -14.85
N ASP A 326 5.59 3.71 -15.57
CA ASP A 326 5.25 2.53 -16.36
C ASP A 326 6.21 2.34 -17.54
N ILE A 327 6.64 3.43 -18.20
CA ILE A 327 7.70 3.40 -19.23
C ILE A 327 8.99 2.81 -18.65
N GLN A 328 9.44 3.30 -17.49
CA GLN A 328 10.63 2.78 -16.83
C GLN A 328 10.48 1.30 -16.47
N LYS A 329 9.34 0.89 -15.88
CA LYS A 329 9.08 -0.51 -15.50
C LYS A 329 9.11 -1.47 -16.70
N ILE A 330 8.57 -1.06 -17.84
CA ILE A 330 8.59 -1.86 -19.07
C ILE A 330 10.04 -2.14 -19.48
N LEU A 331 10.89 -1.12 -19.49
CA LEU A 331 12.30 -1.25 -19.89
C LEU A 331 13.13 -2.02 -18.85
N GLN A 332 12.84 -1.81 -17.56
CA GLN A 332 13.48 -2.53 -16.45
C GLN A 332 13.28 -4.05 -16.52
N THR A 333 12.21 -4.53 -17.16
CA THR A 333 11.96 -5.97 -17.37
C THR A 333 13.08 -6.65 -18.16
N TYR A 334 13.77 -5.89 -19.01
CA TYR A 334 14.86 -6.39 -19.86
C TYR A 334 16.24 -6.15 -19.25
N LEU A 335 16.33 -5.35 -18.19
CA LEU A 335 17.56 -5.18 -17.43
C LEU A 335 17.93 -6.50 -16.75
N LYS A 336 19.23 -6.79 -16.73
CA LYS A 336 19.81 -7.99 -16.09
C LYS A 336 19.39 -9.33 -16.70
N THR A 337 18.79 -9.34 -17.89
CA THR A 337 18.53 -10.56 -18.64
C THR A 337 19.38 -10.60 -19.90
N ALA A 338 20.48 -11.34 -19.87
CA ALA A 338 21.40 -11.44 -21.00
C ALA A 338 20.71 -12.08 -22.22
N LEU A 339 20.96 -11.52 -23.42
CA LEU A 339 20.51 -12.05 -24.70
C LEU A 339 21.16 -13.41 -24.99
N TYR A 340 22.44 -13.54 -24.64
CA TYR A 340 23.18 -14.79 -24.77
C TYR A 340 23.56 -15.27 -23.38
N SER A 341 23.23 -16.53 -23.09
CA SER A 341 23.55 -17.18 -21.83
C SER A 341 24.00 -18.62 -22.07
N ARG A 342 24.71 -19.16 -21.07
CA ARG A 342 25.05 -20.58 -20.99
C ARG A 342 23.78 -21.44 -20.90
N GLY A 343 23.82 -22.65 -21.45
CA GLY A 343 22.70 -23.59 -21.34
C GLY A 343 22.50 -24.13 -19.92
N GLU A 344 21.25 -24.24 -19.47
CA GLU A 344 20.92 -24.61 -18.09
C GLU A 344 21.09 -26.12 -17.77
N THR A 345 21.14 -26.98 -18.79
CA THR A 345 20.97 -28.43 -18.62
C THR A 345 22.19 -29.29 -18.96
N ARG A 346 23.32 -28.69 -19.41
CA ARG A 346 24.52 -29.46 -19.78
C ARG A 346 25.58 -29.44 -18.68
N GLN A 347 26.22 -30.59 -18.46
CA GLN A 347 27.36 -30.75 -17.56
C GLN A 347 28.54 -29.82 -17.89
N ASP A 348 28.58 -29.26 -19.10
CA ASP A 348 29.53 -28.24 -19.52
C ASP A 348 28.88 -27.21 -20.45
N PRO A 349 28.33 -26.11 -19.90
CA PRO A 349 27.48 -25.23 -20.67
C PRO A 349 28.33 -24.15 -21.36
N LEU A 350 28.73 -24.43 -22.59
CA LEU A 350 29.22 -23.44 -23.54
C LEU A 350 28.16 -22.37 -23.80
N LEU A 351 28.56 -21.25 -24.41
CA LEU A 351 27.61 -20.26 -24.90
C LEU A 351 26.72 -20.90 -25.96
N ILE A 352 25.41 -20.66 -25.88
CA ILE A 352 24.48 -21.17 -26.89
C ILE A 352 24.60 -20.28 -28.14
N VAL A 353 25.44 -20.72 -29.09
CA VAL A 353 25.67 -20.04 -30.37
C VAL A 353 24.74 -20.57 -31.47
N TYR A 354 24.37 -21.84 -31.45
CA TYR A 354 23.64 -22.47 -32.57
C TYR A 354 22.10 -22.35 -32.48
N GLU A 355 21.52 -22.15 -31.31
CA GLU A 355 20.08 -21.82 -31.14
C GLU A 355 19.82 -20.30 -31.18
N LYS A 356 20.78 -19.52 -31.70
CA LYS A 356 20.82 -18.04 -31.69
C LYS A 356 19.59 -17.40 -32.30
N GLU A 357 19.08 -17.95 -33.41
CA GLU A 357 18.07 -17.26 -34.23
C GLU A 357 16.73 -17.18 -33.50
N ASN A 358 16.26 -18.29 -32.91
CA ASN A 358 14.99 -18.32 -32.19
C ASN A 358 14.99 -17.42 -30.94
N ARG A 359 16.10 -17.38 -30.20
CA ARG A 359 16.22 -16.53 -29.00
C ARG A 359 16.27 -15.04 -29.37
N VAL A 360 17.07 -14.68 -30.37
CA VAL A 360 17.14 -13.31 -30.87
C VAL A 360 15.78 -12.88 -31.43
N LEU A 361 15.13 -13.71 -32.24
CA LEU A 361 13.79 -13.44 -32.78
C LEU A 361 12.76 -13.24 -31.66
N LYS A 362 12.75 -14.10 -30.64
CA LYS A 362 11.85 -13.97 -29.49
C LYS A 362 12.08 -12.65 -28.77
N ARG A 363 13.33 -12.33 -28.40
CA ARG A 363 13.66 -11.08 -27.71
C ARG A 363 13.29 -9.85 -28.56
N ASN A 364 13.58 -9.90 -29.85
CA ASN A 364 13.27 -8.80 -30.77
C ASN A 364 11.76 -8.56 -30.89
N ASN A 365 10.95 -9.62 -30.91
CA ASN A 365 9.49 -9.49 -30.89
C ASN A 365 9.00 -8.89 -29.56
N GLU A 366 9.53 -9.35 -28.42
CA GLU A 366 9.21 -8.78 -27.11
C GLU A 366 9.55 -7.28 -27.04
N LEU A 367 10.71 -6.87 -27.54
CA LEU A 367 11.12 -5.46 -27.58
C LEU A 367 10.28 -4.63 -28.55
N ARG A 368 9.85 -5.20 -29.67
CA ARG A 368 8.93 -4.54 -30.60
C ARG A 368 7.57 -4.32 -29.95
N ASP A 369 7.05 -5.32 -29.26
CA ASP A 369 5.78 -5.21 -28.51
C ASP A 369 5.89 -4.20 -27.38
N ALA A 370 7.03 -4.17 -26.67
CA ALA A 370 7.32 -3.14 -25.68
C ALA A 370 7.32 -1.74 -26.31
N GLY A 371 7.97 -1.57 -27.47
CA GLY A 371 7.98 -0.32 -28.22
C GLY A 371 6.60 0.18 -28.62
N LEU A 372 5.69 -0.70 -29.05
CA LEU A 372 4.30 -0.34 -29.33
C LEU A 372 3.56 0.13 -28.07
N ARG A 373 3.77 -0.54 -26.94
CA ARG A 373 3.19 -0.11 -25.65
C ARG A 373 3.72 1.26 -25.23
N LEU A 374 5.01 1.53 -25.41
CA LEU A 374 5.61 2.83 -25.11
C LEU A 374 4.97 3.95 -25.95
N GLN A 375 4.74 3.72 -27.24
CA GLN A 375 4.03 4.66 -28.10
C GLN A 375 2.60 4.90 -27.62
N ASP A 376 1.89 3.86 -27.20
CA ASP A 376 0.52 3.99 -26.69
C ASP A 376 0.47 4.75 -25.36
N ILE A 377 1.44 4.53 -24.46
CA ILE A 377 1.57 5.29 -23.20
C ILE A 377 1.87 6.77 -23.49
N LEU A 378 2.73 7.05 -24.48
CA LEU A 378 3.02 8.44 -24.87
C LEU A 378 1.78 9.13 -25.46
N LYS A 379 1.01 8.44 -26.32
CA LYS A 379 -0.27 8.95 -26.85
C LYS A 379 -1.28 9.22 -25.74
N GLN A 380 -1.37 8.32 -24.75
CA GLN A 380 -2.22 8.53 -23.58
C GLN A 380 -1.78 9.76 -22.79
N SER A 381 -0.47 9.92 -22.57
CA SER A 381 0.09 11.09 -21.86
C SER A 381 -0.20 12.40 -22.59
N LYS A 382 -0.12 12.40 -23.92
CA LYS A 382 -0.54 13.55 -24.74
C LYS A 382 -2.00 13.93 -24.50
N TRP A 383 -2.90 12.94 -24.53
CA TRP A 383 -4.33 13.16 -24.29
C TRP A 383 -4.61 13.65 -22.87
N LEU A 384 -3.97 13.06 -21.86
CA LEU A 384 -4.11 13.46 -20.46
C LEU A 384 -3.65 14.89 -20.21
N LEU A 385 -2.54 15.30 -20.83
CA LEU A 385 -1.99 16.65 -20.71
C LEU A 385 -2.62 17.66 -21.67
N LYS A 386 -3.54 17.22 -22.55
CA LYS A 386 -4.15 18.03 -23.61
C LYS A 386 -3.12 18.79 -24.46
N ALA A 387 -1.97 18.18 -24.67
CA ALA A 387 -0.86 18.79 -25.38
C ALA A 387 -1.08 18.77 -26.90
N ASP A 388 -0.67 19.85 -27.57
CA ASP A 388 -0.60 19.89 -29.02
C ASP A 388 0.65 19.13 -29.52
N ALA A 389 0.51 18.33 -30.58
CA ALA A 389 1.64 17.56 -31.12
C ALA A 389 2.72 18.45 -31.74
N ASP A 390 2.30 19.56 -32.36
CA ASP A 390 3.20 20.38 -33.16
C ASP A 390 3.93 21.43 -32.31
N ALA A 391 3.48 21.64 -31.07
CA ALA A 391 4.07 22.57 -30.12
C ALA A 391 5.47 22.12 -29.68
N ASP A 392 6.41 23.06 -29.66
CA ASP A 392 7.79 22.78 -29.22
C ASP A 392 7.87 22.36 -27.74
N ILE A 393 6.90 22.79 -26.93
CA ILE A 393 6.76 22.39 -25.53
C ILE A 393 6.49 20.88 -25.42
N TRP A 394 5.64 20.33 -26.29
CA TRP A 394 5.37 18.90 -26.33
C TRP A 394 6.59 18.12 -26.83
N LYS A 395 7.28 18.62 -27.86
CA LYS A 395 8.51 18.00 -28.36
C LYS A 395 9.58 17.92 -27.27
N ALA A 396 9.74 18.96 -26.45
CA ALA A 396 10.66 18.94 -25.31
C ALA A 396 10.28 17.89 -24.24
N TYR A 397 8.98 17.67 -23.99
CA TYR A 397 8.53 16.57 -23.13
C TYR A 397 8.78 15.20 -23.75
N VAL A 398 8.56 15.05 -25.06
CA VAL A 398 8.90 13.81 -25.78
C VAL A 398 10.41 13.55 -25.72
N ASP A 399 11.26 14.56 -25.93
CA ASP A 399 12.72 14.46 -25.81
C ASP A 399 13.15 13.99 -24.42
N TYR A 400 12.49 14.47 -23.36
CA TYR A 400 12.74 13.99 -22.00
C TYR A 400 12.42 12.49 -21.84
N VAL A 401 11.25 12.05 -22.32
CA VAL A 401 10.88 10.62 -22.28
C VAL A 401 11.82 9.78 -23.14
N ASP A 402 12.23 10.32 -24.27
CA ASP A 402 13.09 9.68 -25.25
C ASP A 402 14.52 9.49 -24.70
N GLU A 403 15.05 10.46 -23.96
CA GLU A 403 16.32 10.33 -23.21
C GLU A 403 16.23 9.22 -22.15
N MET A 404 15.11 9.10 -21.42
CA MET A 404 14.91 8.01 -20.45
C MET A 404 14.99 6.63 -21.13
N ILE A 405 14.53 6.52 -22.38
CA ILE A 405 14.61 5.29 -23.16
C ILE A 405 16.05 5.02 -23.61
N ILE A 406 16.79 6.05 -24.02
CA ILE A 406 18.22 5.94 -24.37
C ILE A 406 19.03 5.43 -23.17
N GLU A 407 18.85 6.02 -21.99
CA GLU A 407 19.52 5.58 -20.76
C GLU A 407 19.21 4.11 -20.44
N SER A 408 17.93 3.73 -20.51
CA SER A 408 17.52 2.35 -20.24
C SER A 408 18.08 1.35 -21.26
N LEU A 409 18.11 1.72 -22.56
CA LEU A 409 18.69 0.87 -23.60
C LEU A 409 20.21 0.77 -23.49
N TYR A 410 20.88 1.85 -23.09
CA TYR A 410 22.30 1.83 -22.75
C TYR A 410 22.58 0.79 -21.67
N GLU A 411 21.83 0.79 -20.56
CA GLU A 411 22.01 -0.18 -19.48
C GLU A 411 21.78 -1.63 -19.94
N ILE A 412 20.80 -1.87 -20.81
CA ILE A 412 20.54 -3.20 -21.40
C ILE A 412 21.75 -3.67 -22.23
N ILE A 413 22.27 -2.83 -23.12
CA ILE A 413 23.42 -3.17 -23.96
C ILE A 413 24.69 -3.33 -23.10
N ASP A 414 24.93 -2.40 -22.18
CA ASP A 414 26.08 -2.42 -21.27
C ASP A 414 26.11 -3.72 -20.46
N TYR A 415 24.97 -4.13 -19.91
CA TYR A 415 24.85 -5.40 -19.18
C TYR A 415 25.22 -6.61 -20.06
N ASN A 416 24.74 -6.65 -21.30
CA ASN A 416 25.04 -7.74 -22.23
C ASN A 416 26.53 -7.80 -22.63
N LEU A 417 27.16 -6.65 -22.88
CA LEU A 417 28.58 -6.57 -23.20
C LEU A 417 29.45 -6.94 -21.99
N ASN A 418 29.07 -6.45 -20.80
CA ASN A 418 29.76 -6.80 -19.57
C ASN A 418 29.64 -8.28 -19.24
N TYR A 419 28.48 -8.91 -19.52
CA TYR A 419 28.35 -10.36 -19.39
C TYR A 419 29.39 -11.10 -20.24
N LEU A 420 29.58 -10.74 -21.52
CA LEU A 420 30.60 -11.36 -22.37
C LEU A 420 32.03 -11.09 -21.87
N LEU A 421 32.31 -9.89 -21.36
CA LEU A 421 33.60 -9.55 -20.76
C LEU A 421 33.87 -10.36 -19.48
N GLU A 422 32.89 -10.54 -18.61
CA GLU A 422 33.02 -11.33 -17.40
C GLU A 422 33.16 -12.83 -17.71
N GLU A 423 32.45 -13.33 -18.74
CA GLU A 423 32.54 -14.73 -19.15
C GLU A 423 33.85 -15.07 -19.88
N SER A 424 34.52 -14.07 -20.45
CA SER A 424 35.82 -14.19 -21.13
C SER A 424 37.01 -13.72 -20.28
N ASP A 425 36.81 -13.50 -18.98
CA ASP A 425 37.89 -13.01 -18.12
C ASP A 425 38.78 -14.16 -17.62
N PRO A 426 40.09 -14.18 -17.97
CA PRO A 426 40.99 -15.25 -17.55
C PRO A 426 41.20 -15.29 -16.03
N THR A 427 41.05 -14.16 -15.34
CA THR A 427 41.26 -14.06 -13.88
C THR A 427 40.14 -14.70 -13.08
N LEU A 428 38.93 -14.76 -13.64
CA LEU A 428 37.76 -15.34 -12.98
C LEU A 428 37.71 -16.87 -13.08
N ASN A 429 38.56 -17.46 -13.94
CA ASN A 429 38.69 -18.90 -14.15
C ASN A 429 37.33 -19.61 -14.30
N LYS A 430 36.43 -18.99 -15.08
CA LYS A 430 35.13 -19.56 -15.41
C LYS A 430 35.31 -20.74 -16.38
N ARG A 431 34.25 -21.52 -16.56
CA ARG A 431 34.25 -22.61 -17.55
C ARG A 431 34.43 -22.06 -18.97
N PRO A 432 34.94 -22.86 -19.93
CA PRO A 432 35.10 -22.41 -21.31
C PRO A 432 33.79 -21.84 -21.88
N LEU A 433 33.89 -20.74 -22.61
CA LEU A 433 32.77 -20.03 -23.22
C LEU A 433 32.50 -20.55 -24.64
N PHE A 434 33.56 -20.79 -25.41
CA PHE A 434 33.50 -21.28 -26.78
C PHE A 434 34.32 -22.57 -26.93
N GLU A 435 33.95 -23.38 -27.91
CA GLU A 435 34.68 -24.57 -28.32
C GLU A 435 34.91 -24.54 -29.83
N VAL A 436 36.14 -24.91 -30.23
CA VAL A 436 36.51 -25.16 -31.63
C VAL A 436 37.21 -26.51 -31.73
N GLU A 437 37.02 -27.21 -32.83
CA GLU A 437 37.66 -28.51 -33.08
C GLU A 437 38.85 -28.34 -34.00
N LEU A 438 39.98 -28.99 -33.69
CA LEU A 438 41.11 -29.10 -34.63
C LEU A 438 40.97 -30.39 -35.44
N ILE A 439 40.88 -30.26 -36.76
CA ILE A 439 40.61 -31.36 -37.69
C ILE A 439 41.68 -31.34 -38.80
N LEU A 440 42.22 -32.52 -39.13
CA LEU A 440 42.95 -32.70 -40.39
C LEU A 440 41.93 -33.07 -41.47
N ASP A 441 41.78 -32.20 -42.47
CA ASP A 441 40.94 -32.46 -43.64
C ASP A 441 41.82 -32.59 -44.89
N ASP A 442 41.78 -33.77 -45.50
CA ASP A 442 42.66 -34.21 -46.58
C ASP A 442 44.15 -34.05 -46.27
N LEU A 443 44.73 -32.87 -46.52
CA LEU A 443 46.14 -32.55 -46.34
C LEU A 443 46.36 -31.25 -45.54
N ASP A 444 45.29 -30.63 -45.05
CA ASP A 444 45.36 -29.34 -44.36
C ASP A 444 44.78 -29.41 -42.95
N LEU A 445 45.48 -28.77 -42.03
CA LEU A 445 45.12 -28.69 -40.63
C LEU A 445 44.22 -27.47 -40.45
N ARG A 446 42.98 -27.65 -39.96
CA ARG A 446 42.03 -26.53 -39.82
C ARG A 446 41.20 -26.58 -38.56
N PHE A 447 40.82 -25.40 -38.08
CA PHE A 447 39.85 -25.25 -37.01
C PHE A 447 38.42 -25.26 -37.56
N ASN A 448 37.50 -25.86 -36.81
CA ASN A 448 36.07 -25.81 -37.07
C ASN A 448 35.31 -25.38 -35.80
N PRO A 449 34.70 -24.18 -35.75
CA PRO A 449 34.75 -23.11 -36.77
C PRO A 449 36.17 -22.54 -36.97
N THR A 450 36.40 -21.96 -38.15
CA THR A 450 37.72 -21.41 -38.53
C THR A 450 38.16 -20.26 -37.61
N LEU A 451 39.46 -20.19 -37.32
CA LEU A 451 40.10 -19.08 -36.59
C LEU A 451 40.80 -18.09 -37.54
N GLU A 452 40.49 -18.15 -38.84
CA GLU A 452 41.04 -17.25 -39.85
C GLU A 452 40.17 -16.00 -40.02
N PHE A 453 40.80 -14.86 -40.30
CA PHE A 453 40.08 -13.61 -40.55
C PHE A 453 39.43 -13.62 -41.94
N GLY A 454 38.22 -13.05 -42.04
CA GLY A 454 37.50 -12.90 -43.31
C GLY A 454 36.69 -14.13 -43.75
N SER A 455 36.75 -15.22 -42.99
CA SER A 455 35.90 -16.41 -43.20
C SER A 455 34.49 -16.20 -42.67
N ALA A 456 33.48 -16.42 -43.52
CA ALA A 456 32.08 -16.41 -43.11
C ALA A 456 31.81 -17.59 -42.15
N ASN A 457 31.16 -17.34 -41.02
CA ASN A 457 30.99 -18.29 -39.92
C ASN A 457 32.28 -18.71 -39.20
N GLY A 458 33.39 -17.98 -39.36
CA GLY A 458 34.54 -18.10 -38.47
C GLY A 458 34.23 -17.61 -37.06
N LEU A 459 35.06 -17.97 -36.07
CA LEU A 459 34.84 -17.56 -34.67
C LEU A 459 34.75 -16.04 -34.51
N TYR A 460 35.57 -15.29 -35.27
CA TYR A 460 35.53 -13.83 -35.30
C TYR A 460 34.17 -13.27 -35.75
N ASP A 461 33.66 -13.78 -36.89
CA ASP A 461 32.37 -13.38 -37.46
C ASP A 461 31.20 -13.75 -36.55
N ILE A 462 31.28 -14.92 -35.90
CA ILE A 462 30.31 -15.35 -34.89
C ILE A 462 30.24 -14.33 -33.77
N VAL A 463 31.36 -13.96 -33.15
CA VAL A 463 31.37 -13.02 -32.01
C VAL A 463 30.97 -11.61 -32.44
N ASP A 464 31.43 -11.12 -33.59
CA ASP A 464 30.99 -9.81 -34.10
C ASP A 464 29.49 -9.78 -34.37
N THR A 465 28.93 -10.88 -34.90
CA THR A 465 27.47 -11.04 -35.08
C THR A 465 26.73 -11.06 -33.73
N LEU A 466 27.26 -11.70 -32.68
CA LEU A 466 26.66 -11.67 -31.34
C LEU A 466 26.60 -10.23 -30.81
N ILE A 467 27.71 -9.48 -30.92
CA ILE A 467 27.77 -8.08 -30.50
C ILE A 467 26.79 -7.23 -31.33
N GLY A 468 26.78 -7.40 -32.66
CA GLY A 468 25.84 -6.71 -33.55
C GLY A 468 24.39 -6.97 -33.19
N ASN A 469 24.03 -8.19 -32.83
CA ASN A 469 22.68 -8.52 -32.35
C ASN A 469 22.35 -7.87 -31.00
N ILE A 470 23.32 -7.72 -30.10
CA ILE A 470 23.14 -7.00 -28.84
C ILE A 470 22.77 -5.54 -29.12
N PHE A 471 23.50 -4.84 -29.99
CA PHE A 471 23.20 -3.45 -30.37
C PHE A 471 21.88 -3.33 -31.13
N ARG A 472 21.56 -4.31 -32.00
CA ARG A 472 20.32 -4.34 -32.78
C ARG A 472 19.05 -4.40 -31.92
N GLN A 473 19.13 -4.77 -30.65
CA GLN A 473 18.00 -4.67 -29.72
C GLN A 473 17.42 -3.25 -29.67
N ALA A 474 18.27 -2.22 -29.72
CA ALA A 474 17.84 -0.82 -29.74
C ALA A 474 17.15 -0.40 -31.05
N ALA A 475 17.30 -1.18 -32.13
CA ALA A 475 16.58 -0.98 -33.38
C ALA A 475 15.15 -1.53 -33.33
N MET A 476 14.84 -2.40 -32.37
CA MET A 476 13.52 -3.03 -32.25
C MET A 476 12.48 -2.11 -31.62
N ILE A 477 12.93 -1.11 -30.87
CA ILE A 477 12.07 -0.07 -30.29
C ILE A 477 12.01 1.11 -31.28
N PRO A 478 10.82 1.47 -31.79
CA PRO A 478 10.65 2.65 -32.62
C PRO A 478 10.94 3.91 -31.80
N ARG A 479 11.59 4.89 -32.44
CA ARG A 479 11.89 6.18 -31.82
C ARG A 479 10.60 6.91 -31.44
N LEU A 480 10.54 7.49 -30.23
CA LEU A 480 9.37 8.26 -29.79
C LEU A 480 9.45 9.71 -30.25
N ALA A 481 10.65 10.31 -30.23
CA ALA A 481 10.92 11.62 -30.79
C ALA A 481 10.95 11.58 -32.33
N GLU A 482 9.78 11.57 -32.98
CA GLU A 482 9.66 11.58 -34.46
C GLU A 482 10.37 12.80 -35.08
N HIS A 483 10.41 13.92 -34.37
CA HIS A 483 11.10 15.15 -34.81
C HIS A 483 12.63 15.05 -34.84
N SER A 484 13.22 14.02 -34.23
CA SER A 484 14.67 13.74 -34.32
C SER A 484 15.10 13.28 -35.73
N GLY A 485 14.15 12.82 -36.55
CA GLY A 485 14.43 12.24 -37.87
C GLY A 485 15.02 10.82 -37.83
N GLN A 486 15.25 10.26 -36.64
CA GLN A 486 15.72 8.88 -36.48
C GLN A 486 14.55 7.90 -36.37
N LYS A 487 14.72 6.69 -36.92
CA LYS A 487 13.69 5.64 -36.83
C LYS A 487 13.74 4.84 -35.53
N HIS A 488 14.93 4.74 -34.93
CA HIS A 488 15.21 3.90 -33.77
C HIS A 488 16.47 4.39 -33.05
N TYR A 489 16.76 3.84 -31.86
CA TYR A 489 17.82 4.31 -30.98
C TYR A 489 19.22 3.73 -31.26
N GLN A 490 19.36 2.78 -32.20
CA GLN A 490 20.63 2.08 -32.44
C GLN A 490 21.81 3.03 -32.75
N ASN A 491 21.61 4.04 -33.59
CA ASN A 491 22.70 4.93 -34.01
C ASN A 491 23.26 5.75 -32.84
N ASP A 492 22.40 6.20 -31.92
CA ASP A 492 22.83 6.96 -30.75
C ASP A 492 23.70 6.11 -29.84
N LEU A 493 23.30 4.85 -29.61
CA LEU A 493 24.04 3.91 -28.76
C LEU A 493 25.33 3.42 -29.42
N GLU A 494 25.34 3.22 -30.74
CA GLU A 494 26.57 2.95 -31.49
C GLU A 494 27.51 4.15 -31.52
N GLY A 495 27.01 5.38 -31.35
CA GLY A 495 27.83 6.57 -31.18
C GLY A 495 28.47 6.69 -29.78
N MET A 496 27.99 5.93 -28.80
CA MET A 496 28.48 6.04 -27.41
C MET A 496 29.84 5.36 -27.25
N LYS A 497 30.84 6.17 -26.90
CA LYS A 497 32.22 5.70 -26.68
C LYS A 497 32.32 4.56 -25.67
N ALA A 498 31.60 4.65 -24.54
CA ALA A 498 31.68 3.64 -23.49
C ALA A 498 31.27 2.23 -23.97
N LEU A 499 30.23 2.12 -24.80
CA LEU A 499 29.79 0.84 -25.37
C LEU A 499 30.78 0.33 -26.42
N ASN A 500 31.32 1.23 -27.26
CA ASN A 500 32.33 0.88 -28.25
C ASN A 500 33.64 0.42 -27.61
N ASP A 501 34.10 1.05 -26.53
CA ASP A 501 35.29 0.65 -25.79
C ASP A 501 35.16 -0.80 -25.28
N ARG A 502 33.95 -1.21 -24.85
CA ARG A 502 33.67 -2.60 -24.47
C ARG A 502 33.67 -3.55 -25.64
N ARG A 503 33.03 -3.18 -26.77
CA ARG A 503 33.08 -3.95 -28.01
C ARG A 503 34.51 -4.21 -28.44
N LEU A 504 35.34 -3.17 -28.48
CA LEU A 504 36.75 -3.26 -28.85
C LEU A 504 37.52 -4.19 -27.91
N LYS A 505 37.30 -4.09 -26.59
CA LYS A 505 37.93 -4.97 -25.60
C LYS A 505 37.55 -6.45 -25.78
N ILE A 506 36.29 -6.75 -26.12
CA ILE A 506 35.86 -8.13 -26.42
C ILE A 506 36.59 -8.65 -27.67
N MET A 507 36.64 -7.83 -28.73
CA MET A 507 37.28 -8.22 -29.99
C MET A 507 38.81 -8.34 -29.88
N GLU A 508 39.45 -7.54 -29.04
CA GLU A 508 40.88 -7.64 -28.71
C GLU A 508 41.18 -8.96 -27.99
N ARG A 509 40.45 -9.28 -26.92
CA ARG A 509 40.57 -10.57 -26.21
C ARG A 509 40.36 -11.76 -27.15
N LEU A 510 39.39 -11.66 -28.06
CA LEU A 510 39.15 -12.69 -29.06
C LEU A 510 40.37 -12.86 -29.99
N ARG A 511 40.92 -11.77 -30.50
CA ARG A 511 42.10 -11.79 -31.39
C ARG A 511 43.31 -12.42 -30.71
N ASP A 512 43.57 -12.06 -29.46
CA ASP A 512 44.71 -12.58 -28.70
C ASP A 512 44.60 -14.08 -28.47
N THR A 513 43.41 -14.57 -28.07
CA THR A 513 43.17 -16.00 -27.89
C THR A 513 43.19 -16.78 -29.21
N MET A 514 42.68 -16.20 -30.29
CA MET A 514 42.79 -16.81 -31.63
C MET A 514 44.24 -16.95 -32.07
N LYS A 515 45.08 -15.96 -31.78
CA LYS A 515 46.50 -16.02 -32.07
C LYS A 515 47.18 -17.15 -31.28
N GLU A 516 46.95 -17.24 -29.98
CA GLU A 516 47.52 -18.30 -29.12
C GLU A 516 47.13 -19.71 -29.58
N ALA A 517 45.86 -19.89 -29.99
CA ALA A 517 45.39 -21.16 -30.54
C ALA A 517 45.99 -21.49 -31.91
N ASN A 518 46.21 -20.48 -32.77
CA ASN A 518 46.89 -20.67 -34.05
C ASN A 518 48.39 -20.93 -33.88
N ASP A 519 49.05 -20.31 -32.90
CA ASP A 519 50.45 -20.59 -32.57
C ASP A 519 50.59 -22.08 -32.16
N TRP A 520 49.67 -22.60 -31.34
CA TRP A 520 49.60 -24.04 -31.02
C TRP A 520 49.31 -24.94 -32.23
N LYS A 521 48.49 -24.47 -33.19
CA LYS A 521 48.26 -25.19 -34.46
C LYS A 521 49.56 -25.34 -35.24
N GLU A 522 50.42 -24.32 -35.28
CA GLU A 522 51.73 -24.42 -35.94
C GLU A 522 52.65 -25.44 -35.27
N ASP A 523 52.62 -25.58 -33.93
CA ASP A 523 53.35 -26.65 -33.22
C ASP A 523 52.86 -28.05 -33.66
N VAL A 524 51.56 -28.22 -33.87
CA VAL A 524 51.00 -29.48 -34.40
C VAL A 524 51.39 -29.69 -35.87
N ASN A 525 51.57 -28.61 -36.62
CA ASN A 525 51.96 -28.64 -38.02
C ASN A 525 53.43 -29.11 -38.21
N GLU A 526 54.25 -29.14 -37.17
CA GLU A 526 55.58 -29.80 -37.22
C GLU A 526 55.50 -31.27 -37.61
N TYR A 527 54.37 -31.93 -37.31
CA TYR A 527 54.11 -33.32 -37.69
C TYR A 527 53.60 -33.48 -39.13
N ALA A 528 53.59 -32.42 -39.96
CA ALA A 528 52.94 -32.43 -41.26
C ALA A 528 53.48 -33.46 -42.25
N TYR A 529 54.75 -33.82 -42.13
CA TYR A 529 55.36 -34.91 -42.90
C TYR A 529 54.59 -36.24 -42.75
N LEU A 530 53.89 -36.47 -41.62
CA LEU A 530 53.11 -37.70 -41.40
C LEU A 530 51.91 -37.85 -42.35
N TRP A 531 51.36 -36.74 -42.85
CA TRP A 531 50.22 -36.76 -43.79
C TRP A 531 50.54 -36.19 -45.17
N LEU A 532 51.60 -35.39 -45.30
CA LEU A 532 52.05 -34.84 -46.59
C LEU A 532 52.93 -35.82 -47.38
N ASP A 533 53.77 -36.61 -46.71
CA ASP A 533 54.75 -37.46 -47.41
C ASP A 533 54.12 -38.75 -47.97
N ASP A 534 54.58 -39.16 -49.16
CA ASP A 534 54.22 -40.47 -49.72
C ASP A 534 55.01 -41.58 -49.01
N ARG A 535 54.31 -42.28 -48.12
CA ARG A 535 54.75 -43.50 -47.43
C ARG A 535 55.50 -44.50 -48.30
N LYS A 536 55.07 -44.71 -49.55
CA LYS A 536 55.72 -45.69 -50.46
C LYS A 536 57.06 -45.18 -50.97
N GLU A 537 57.15 -43.90 -51.28
CA GLU A 537 58.38 -43.28 -51.75
C GLU A 537 59.39 -43.17 -50.59
N HIS A 538 58.91 -42.83 -49.38
CA HIS A 538 59.73 -42.84 -48.17
C HIS A 538 60.32 -44.24 -47.89
N MET A 539 59.49 -45.28 -47.95
CA MET A 539 59.95 -46.66 -47.79
C MET A 539 60.94 -47.06 -48.90
N ARG A 540 60.68 -46.69 -50.16
CA ARG A 540 61.60 -46.96 -51.27
C ARG A 540 62.96 -46.30 -51.05
N GLN A 541 62.99 -45.04 -50.62
CA GLN A 541 64.22 -44.32 -50.31
C GLN A 541 64.96 -44.95 -49.14
N PHE A 542 64.24 -45.33 -48.08
CA PHE A 542 64.83 -46.00 -46.94
C PHE A 542 65.46 -47.35 -47.33
N LEU A 543 64.79 -48.15 -48.18
CA LEU A 543 65.32 -49.45 -48.64
C LEU A 543 66.57 -49.32 -49.54
N LEU A 544 66.70 -48.21 -50.27
CA LEU A 544 67.85 -47.95 -51.15
C LEU A 544 69.04 -47.32 -50.45
N TYR A 545 68.79 -46.40 -49.50
CA TYR A 545 69.85 -45.55 -48.91
C TYR A 545 69.97 -45.67 -47.38
N GLY A 546 69.08 -46.40 -46.71
CA GLY A 546 69.09 -46.61 -45.26
C GLY A 546 68.73 -45.38 -44.42
N ARG A 547 68.29 -44.30 -45.08
CA ARG A 547 67.79 -43.04 -44.49
C ARG A 547 66.87 -42.32 -45.48
N ALA A 548 66.11 -41.33 -45.00
CA ALA A 548 65.43 -40.38 -45.87
C ALA A 548 66.47 -39.46 -46.55
N LEU A 549 66.26 -39.15 -47.83
CA LEU A 549 67.11 -38.21 -48.58
C LEU A 549 66.65 -36.77 -48.32
N GLU A 550 67.59 -35.84 -48.15
CA GLU A 550 67.26 -34.41 -48.07
C GLU A 550 66.78 -33.87 -49.43
N GLU A 551 66.02 -32.76 -49.47
CA GLU A 551 65.51 -32.18 -50.73
C GLU A 551 66.62 -31.96 -51.79
N ASN A 552 67.80 -31.53 -51.34
CA ASN A 552 68.98 -31.30 -52.18
C ASN A 552 69.57 -32.60 -52.76
N GLU A 553 69.40 -33.71 -52.04
CA GLU A 553 69.83 -35.06 -52.38
C GLU A 553 68.80 -35.76 -53.28
N ILE A 554 67.53 -35.41 -53.14
CA ILE A 554 66.42 -35.86 -53.99
C ILE A 554 66.60 -35.36 -55.43
N GLU A 555 67.12 -34.16 -55.64
CA GLU A 555 67.40 -33.62 -56.98
C GLU A 555 68.64 -34.25 -57.63
N ASN A 556 69.58 -34.77 -56.83
CA ASN A 556 70.84 -35.38 -57.26
C ASN A 556 70.91 -36.89 -56.98
N ARG A 557 69.77 -37.60 -57.04
CA ARG A 557 69.64 -39.04 -56.72
C ARG A 557 70.65 -39.95 -57.43
N GLU A 558 71.10 -39.57 -58.63
CA GLU A 558 72.06 -40.35 -59.44
C GLU A 558 73.50 -40.31 -58.92
N LEU A 559 73.84 -39.36 -58.04
CA LEU A 559 75.18 -39.19 -57.47
C LEU A 559 75.35 -39.87 -56.10
N ILE A 560 74.29 -40.48 -55.57
CA ILE A 560 74.25 -41.06 -54.23
C ILE A 560 74.44 -42.57 -54.34
N ILE A 561 75.42 -43.09 -53.59
CA ILE A 561 75.69 -44.53 -53.54
C ILE A 561 74.57 -45.21 -52.74
N GLU A 562 73.98 -46.26 -53.34
CA GLU A 562 72.97 -47.09 -52.67
C GLU A 562 73.61 -47.82 -51.48
N THR A 563 73.07 -47.57 -50.29
CA THR A 563 73.46 -48.22 -49.04
C THR A 563 72.23 -48.85 -48.41
N PRO A 564 71.95 -50.14 -48.64
CA PRO A 564 70.77 -50.77 -48.10
C PRO A 564 70.79 -50.73 -46.56
N PRO A 565 69.62 -50.55 -45.91
CA PRO A 565 69.52 -50.39 -44.46
C PRO A 565 70.00 -51.63 -43.70
N SER A 566 70.69 -51.37 -42.59
CA SER A 566 70.99 -52.37 -41.57
C SER A 566 69.77 -52.63 -40.66
N LEU A 567 69.73 -53.81 -40.02
CA LEU A 567 68.70 -54.14 -39.02
C LEU A 567 68.60 -53.11 -37.88
N VAL A 568 69.72 -52.48 -37.51
CA VAL A 568 69.75 -51.42 -36.49
C VAL A 568 69.06 -50.15 -37.00
N GLN A 569 69.20 -49.81 -38.28
CA GLN A 569 68.53 -48.64 -38.86
C GLN A 569 67.01 -48.84 -38.96
N PHE A 570 66.54 -50.06 -39.29
CA PHE A 570 65.11 -50.40 -39.21
C PHE A 570 64.58 -50.22 -37.80
N GLN A 571 65.30 -50.75 -36.80
CA GLN A 571 64.90 -50.61 -35.40
C GLN A 571 64.83 -49.14 -34.99
N ASN A 572 65.86 -48.34 -35.31
CA ASN A 572 65.89 -46.91 -34.98
C ASN A 572 64.72 -46.14 -35.61
N GLN A 573 64.31 -46.49 -36.84
CA GLN A 573 63.19 -45.82 -37.51
C GLN A 573 61.84 -46.23 -36.94
N ILE A 574 61.68 -47.51 -36.56
CA ILE A 574 60.50 -47.97 -35.83
C ILE A 574 60.44 -47.29 -34.46
N ASP A 575 61.57 -47.22 -33.74
CA ASP A 575 61.67 -46.56 -32.44
C ASP A 575 61.33 -45.07 -32.53
N LEU A 576 61.74 -44.39 -33.61
CA LEU A 576 61.36 -43.00 -33.90
C LEU A 576 59.84 -42.84 -33.99
N PHE A 577 59.17 -43.64 -34.82
CA PHE A 577 57.70 -43.55 -34.95
C PHE A 577 56.97 -44.03 -33.69
N GLN A 578 57.53 -44.97 -32.93
CA GLN A 578 56.99 -45.38 -31.62
C GLN A 578 57.13 -44.27 -30.57
N SER A 579 58.23 -43.50 -30.60
CA SER A 579 58.38 -42.30 -29.77
C SER A 579 57.31 -41.28 -30.12
N ILE A 580 57.16 -40.95 -31.41
CA ILE A 580 56.13 -40.00 -31.89
C ILE A 580 54.72 -40.48 -31.49
N TYR A 581 54.43 -41.78 -31.60
CA TYR A 581 53.16 -42.35 -31.16
C TYR A 581 52.92 -42.10 -29.67
N SER A 582 53.93 -42.37 -28.84
CA SER A 582 53.86 -42.19 -27.39
C SER A 582 53.69 -40.72 -27.00
N ASP A 583 54.38 -39.82 -27.71
CA ASP A 583 54.28 -38.37 -27.52
C ASP A 583 52.85 -37.88 -27.83
N ILE A 584 52.29 -38.25 -28.98
CA ILE A 584 50.92 -37.89 -29.36
C ILE A 584 49.89 -38.53 -28.43
N ASP A 585 50.09 -39.78 -27.99
CA ASP A 585 49.18 -40.45 -27.07
C ASP A 585 49.18 -39.79 -25.67
N SER A 586 50.27 -39.13 -25.29
CA SER A 586 50.34 -38.34 -24.06
C SER A 586 49.55 -37.03 -24.10
N TRP A 587 49.16 -36.54 -25.30
CA TRP A 587 48.46 -35.26 -25.44
C TRP A 587 47.12 -35.24 -24.72
N ASN A 588 46.81 -34.09 -24.13
CA ASN A 588 45.48 -33.85 -23.57
C ASN A 588 44.41 -33.92 -24.67
N GLN A 589 43.21 -34.39 -24.30
CA GLN A 589 42.08 -34.44 -25.23
C GLN A 589 41.55 -33.04 -25.58
N THR A 590 41.74 -32.07 -24.69
CA THR A 590 41.27 -30.70 -24.85
C THR A 590 42.32 -29.73 -24.33
N PHE A 591 42.51 -28.61 -25.04
CA PHE A 591 43.40 -27.52 -24.66
C PHE A 591 42.58 -26.27 -24.37
N LEU A 592 42.96 -25.48 -23.36
CA LEU A 592 42.24 -24.29 -22.93
C LEU A 592 43.14 -23.07 -23.09
N PHE A 593 42.69 -22.12 -23.90
CA PHE A 593 43.40 -20.86 -24.20
C PHE A 593 42.71 -19.69 -23.50
N ASN A 594 43.50 -18.86 -22.82
CA ASN A 594 43.05 -17.73 -21.99
C ASN A 594 41.87 -18.04 -21.04
N SER A 595 41.78 -19.29 -20.57
CA SER A 595 40.72 -19.78 -19.67
C SER A 595 39.28 -19.74 -20.21
N TRP A 596 39.04 -19.38 -21.48
CA TRP A 596 37.68 -19.27 -22.03
C TRP A 596 37.47 -19.90 -23.42
N LEU A 597 38.52 -20.14 -24.21
CA LEU A 597 38.40 -20.86 -25.49
C LEU A 597 38.94 -22.27 -25.36
N ARG A 598 38.06 -23.27 -25.53
CA ARG A 598 38.49 -24.67 -25.56
C ARG A 598 38.73 -25.13 -27.00
N VAL A 599 39.85 -25.79 -27.22
CA VAL A 599 40.12 -26.56 -28.44
C VAL A 599 39.92 -28.05 -28.15
N ASP A 600 39.04 -28.69 -28.89
CA ASP A 600 38.90 -30.15 -28.89
C ASP A 600 39.94 -30.77 -29.85
N ALA A 601 40.93 -31.44 -29.26
CA ALA A 601 42.00 -32.10 -29.98
C ALA A 601 41.75 -33.61 -30.17
N ARG A 602 40.62 -34.15 -29.71
CA ARG A 602 40.27 -35.57 -29.89
C ARG A 602 40.26 -36.01 -31.36
N PRO A 603 39.73 -35.23 -32.32
CA PRO A 603 39.72 -35.63 -33.73
C PRO A 603 41.12 -35.75 -34.30
N ILE A 604 41.93 -34.69 -34.18
CA ILE A 604 43.31 -34.68 -34.69
C ILE A 604 44.18 -35.74 -34.01
N LYS A 605 44.10 -35.90 -32.68
CA LYS A 605 44.86 -36.92 -31.95
C LYS A 605 44.58 -38.33 -32.49
N ARG A 606 43.30 -38.67 -32.70
CA ARG A 606 42.90 -39.97 -33.28
C ARG A 606 43.41 -40.13 -34.71
N GLN A 607 43.35 -39.08 -35.53
CA GLN A 607 43.84 -39.10 -36.91
C GLN A 607 45.36 -39.31 -36.96
N LEU A 608 46.12 -38.56 -36.16
CA LEU A 608 47.58 -38.68 -36.08
C LEU A 608 48.03 -40.04 -35.57
N LEU A 609 47.44 -40.58 -34.48
CA LEU A 609 47.77 -41.92 -33.99
C LEU A 609 47.52 -43.00 -35.06
N ASN A 610 46.43 -42.87 -35.83
CA ASN A 610 46.16 -43.77 -36.95
C ASN A 610 47.16 -43.62 -38.10
N LEU A 611 47.64 -42.41 -38.39
CA LEU A 611 48.69 -42.16 -39.38
C LEU A 611 50.02 -42.75 -38.94
N VAL A 612 50.44 -42.51 -37.70
CA VAL A 612 51.69 -43.06 -37.15
C VAL A 612 51.64 -44.59 -37.12
N ASN A 613 50.51 -45.20 -36.75
CA ASN A 613 50.35 -46.66 -36.83
C ASN A 613 50.49 -47.19 -38.27
N LYS A 614 50.05 -46.42 -39.27
CA LYS A 614 50.26 -46.79 -40.68
C LYS A 614 51.74 -46.66 -41.09
N TRP A 615 52.49 -45.73 -40.49
CA TRP A 615 53.93 -45.60 -40.70
C TRP A 615 54.74 -46.71 -40.03
N ILE A 616 54.33 -47.15 -38.83
CA ILE A 616 54.97 -48.28 -38.11
C ILE A 616 54.75 -49.61 -38.84
N ASN A 617 53.60 -49.78 -39.52
CA ASN A 617 53.23 -51.02 -40.22
C ASN A 617 53.71 -51.10 -41.68
N LEU A 618 54.31 -50.04 -42.23
CA LEU A 618 54.98 -50.08 -43.53
C LEU A 618 56.18 -51.02 -43.47
#